data_AF-A0AB35RML2-F1
#
_entry.id   AF-A0AB35RML2-F1
#
_cell.length_a   1.000
_cell.length_b   1.000
_cell.length_c   1.000
_cell.angle_alpha   90.00
_cell.angle_beta   90.00
_cell.angle_gamma   90.00
#
_symmetry.space_group_name_H-M   'P 1'
#
loop_
_entity.id
_entity.type
_entity.pdbx_description
1 polymer ?
#
loop_
_entity_poly.entity_id
_entity_poly.type
_entity_poly.pdbx_seq_one_letter_code
_entity_poly.pdbx_strand_id
1 'polypeptide(L)'
;MNAPHKNAEVRVVRAPQGTELSCQNWLIEAAYRMIQNNLDPDVAERPEDLVVYGGIGKAARNWPAFEAILESLRNLREDETLLVQSGKPVGVFRTHSNAPRVLIANSNIVPHWAHWEHFHELDKAGLMMYGQMTAGSWIYIGAQGIVQGTYETFAEAGRQHYNGNLRGKWILTAGLGGMGGAQPLAGVLAGACVLAIECQESRIDFRLRTRYLDYKTRSLDDALTMIEKACAENKAISVGLLGNAAELMPQLAARAKAGGLRPDIVTDQTSAHDPLNGYLPEGWSLEQWQQARQSDPQSVVKAARASMAKHVQAMLDFHAMGIPTVDYGNNIRQVAKEEGVTNAFDFPGFVPAYIRPLFCEGKGPFRWVALSGDPEDIYKTDAKLKELFPDNANLINWLDMARERIAFQGLPARICWLGLGERHLAGLAFNEMVRNGELKAPIVIGRDHLDTGSVASPNRETEAMKDGSDAVSDWPLLNALLNTAGGATWVSLHHGGGVGMGFSQHAGMVIVCDGSKEADERLARVLWNDPATGVMRHADAGYEQAQECAERNHLNLPML
;
A
#
# COMPACT_ATOMS: atom_id res chain seq x y z
N MET A 1 -18.81 -16.62 29.96
CA MET A 1 -18.12 -15.41 30.45
C MET A 1 -18.60 -14.24 29.61
N ASN A 2 -19.06 -13.14 30.22
CA ASN A 2 -19.37 -11.92 29.49
C ASN A 2 -18.06 -11.37 28.93
N ALA A 3 -17.85 -11.51 27.62
CA ALA A 3 -16.69 -10.92 26.97
C ALA A 3 -16.74 -9.38 27.19
N PRO A 4 -15.64 -8.74 27.62
CA PRO A 4 -15.57 -7.29 27.66
C PRO A 4 -15.89 -6.71 26.28
N HIS A 5 -16.52 -5.53 26.25
CA HIS A 5 -16.93 -4.81 25.04
C HIS A 5 -17.92 -5.52 24.11
N LYS A 6 -18.64 -6.55 24.58
CA LYS A 6 -19.63 -7.29 23.76
C LYS A 6 -20.67 -6.37 23.08
N ASN A 7 -20.98 -5.23 23.69
CA ASN A 7 -21.95 -4.25 23.19
C ASN A 7 -21.28 -3.00 22.58
N ALA A 8 -20.02 -3.08 22.15
CA ALA A 8 -19.34 -1.95 21.52
C ALA A 8 -20.10 -1.49 20.26
N GLU A 9 -20.42 -0.20 20.20
CA GLU A 9 -21.17 0.42 19.12
C GLU A 9 -20.24 1.06 18.09
N VAL A 10 -20.74 1.19 16.86
CA VAL A 10 -20.07 1.90 15.78
C VAL A 10 -19.94 3.38 16.13
N ARG A 11 -18.76 3.96 15.96
CA ARG A 11 -18.53 5.40 16.18
C ARG A 11 -17.51 5.97 15.19
N VAL A 12 -17.53 7.29 15.03
CA VAL A 12 -16.45 8.00 14.35
C VAL A 12 -15.17 7.90 15.18
N VAL A 13 -14.08 7.47 14.55
CA VAL A 13 -12.77 7.29 15.18
C VAL A 13 -11.81 8.30 14.57
N ARG A 14 -11.02 8.97 15.42
CA ARG A 14 -9.92 9.85 15.02
C ARG A 14 -8.77 9.66 16.00
N ALA A 15 -7.54 9.81 15.52
CA ALA A 15 -6.37 9.75 16.39
C ALA A 15 -6.34 10.97 17.35
N PRO A 16 -6.00 10.78 18.63
CA PRO A 16 -5.61 11.88 19.50
C PRO A 16 -4.45 12.67 18.91
N GLN A 17 -4.43 13.98 19.17
CA GLN A 17 -3.41 14.92 18.68
C GLN A 17 -2.75 15.64 19.87
N GLY A 18 -1.66 16.38 19.61
CA GLY A 18 -0.90 17.08 20.64
C GLY A 18 -0.05 16.15 21.51
N THR A 19 0.39 16.66 22.66
CA THR A 19 1.39 16.00 23.53
C THR A 19 0.80 15.24 24.73
N GLU A 20 -0.51 15.28 24.93
CA GLU A 20 -1.17 14.55 26.01
C GLU A 20 -1.24 13.05 25.71
N LEU A 21 -0.84 12.22 26.68
CA LEU A 21 -0.80 10.77 26.54
C LEU A 21 -2.08 10.13 27.07
N SER A 22 -2.63 9.18 26.31
CA SER A 22 -3.65 8.23 26.80
C SER A 22 -3.02 6.97 27.39
N CYS A 23 -1.80 6.64 26.97
CA CYS A 23 -1.04 5.44 27.36
C CYS A 23 0.16 5.78 28.25
N GLN A 24 0.82 4.76 28.82
CA GLN A 24 1.92 4.97 29.78
C GLN A 24 3.17 5.66 29.19
N ASN A 25 3.42 5.52 27.89
CA ASN A 25 4.54 6.16 27.20
C ASN A 25 4.26 6.35 25.70
N TRP A 26 5.16 7.07 25.01
CA TRP A 26 5.04 7.38 23.59
C TRP A 26 5.12 6.18 22.65
N LEU A 27 5.82 5.11 23.01
CA LEU A 27 5.90 3.90 22.20
C LEU A 27 4.52 3.23 22.09
N ILE A 28 3.78 3.19 23.18
CA ILE A 28 2.44 2.59 23.26
C ILE A 28 1.39 3.55 22.70
N GLU A 29 1.51 4.85 23.04
CA GLU A 29 0.65 5.90 22.51
C GLU A 29 0.69 5.95 20.98
N ALA A 30 1.86 5.74 20.36
CA ALA A 30 1.98 5.68 18.92
C ALA A 30 1.08 4.60 18.31
N ALA A 31 1.12 3.36 18.81
CA ALA A 31 0.24 2.29 18.34
C ALA A 31 -1.24 2.64 18.57
N TYR A 32 -1.56 3.23 19.72
CA TYR A 32 -2.90 3.68 20.08
C TYR A 32 -3.44 4.75 19.13
N ARG A 33 -2.63 5.74 18.75
CA ARG A 33 -3.00 6.78 17.78
C ARG A 33 -3.10 6.20 16.38
N MET A 34 -2.17 5.34 15.97
CA MET A 34 -2.11 4.83 14.60
C MET A 34 -3.24 3.87 14.25
N ILE A 35 -3.69 3.00 15.16
CA ILE A 35 -4.89 2.18 14.90
C ILE A 35 -6.14 3.05 14.70
N GLN A 36 -6.23 4.18 15.41
CA GLN A 36 -7.31 5.14 15.26
C GLN A 36 -7.17 5.98 13.98
N ASN A 37 -5.95 6.36 13.59
CA ASN A 37 -5.69 7.04 12.32
C ASN A 37 -6.11 6.18 11.12
N ASN A 38 -5.86 4.87 11.20
CA ASN A 38 -6.32 3.91 10.19
C ASN A 38 -7.84 3.90 9.99
N LEU A 39 -8.64 4.41 10.94
CA LEU A 39 -10.10 4.47 10.87
C LEU A 39 -10.64 5.90 10.79
N ASP A 40 -9.77 6.88 10.60
CA ASP A 40 -10.20 8.26 10.39
C ASP A 40 -11.04 8.36 9.10
N PRO A 41 -12.21 9.04 9.10
CA PRO A 41 -13.05 9.20 7.90
C PRO A 41 -12.38 9.88 6.72
N ASP A 42 -11.32 10.65 6.95
CA ASP A 42 -10.53 11.28 5.91
C ASP A 42 -9.45 10.34 5.36
N VAL A 43 -9.21 9.20 6.02
CA VAL A 43 -8.18 8.20 5.70
C VAL A 43 -8.81 6.92 5.12
N ALA A 44 -9.73 6.30 5.85
CA ALA A 44 -10.27 4.97 5.55
C ALA A 44 -11.37 5.00 4.48
N GLU A 45 -11.50 3.91 3.73
CA GLU A 45 -12.55 3.77 2.71
C GLU A 45 -13.95 3.53 3.29
N ARG A 46 -14.06 2.79 4.40
CA ARG A 46 -15.34 2.45 5.04
C ARG A 46 -15.14 2.16 6.54
N PRO A 47 -14.76 3.18 7.34
CA PRO A 47 -14.35 2.99 8.73
C PRO A 47 -15.45 2.47 9.67
N GLU A 48 -16.72 2.67 9.35
CA GLU A 48 -17.86 2.13 10.10
C GLU A 48 -17.86 0.59 10.18
N ASP A 49 -17.28 -0.05 9.16
CA ASP A 49 -17.07 -1.51 9.08
C ASP A 49 -15.64 -1.92 9.48
N LEU A 50 -14.86 -0.98 10.04
CA LEU A 50 -13.43 -1.08 10.31
C LEU A 50 -12.55 -1.28 9.07
N VAL A 51 -13.11 -1.10 7.87
CA VAL A 51 -12.41 -1.31 6.59
C VAL A 51 -11.60 -0.06 6.25
N VAL A 52 -10.29 -0.28 6.13
CA VAL A 52 -9.32 0.75 5.79
C VAL A 52 -9.20 0.87 4.26
N TYR A 53 -8.87 -0.22 3.56
CA TYR A 53 -8.75 -0.26 2.09
C TYR A 53 -8.70 -1.69 1.54
N GLY A 54 -8.66 -1.82 0.21
CA GLY A 54 -8.31 -3.07 -0.49
C GLY A 54 -9.34 -4.18 -0.34
N GLY A 55 -10.60 -3.91 -0.70
CA GLY A 55 -11.72 -4.82 -0.47
C GLY A 55 -12.17 -4.76 0.98
N ILE A 56 -11.79 -5.76 1.78
CA ILE A 56 -12.19 -5.91 3.20
C ILE A 56 -11.00 -5.84 4.17
N GLY A 57 -9.92 -5.15 3.79
CA GLY A 57 -8.76 -4.95 4.67
C GLY A 57 -9.13 -4.09 5.89
N LYS A 58 -9.10 -4.68 7.09
CA LYS A 58 -9.59 -4.05 8.34
C LYS A 58 -8.48 -3.71 9.34
N ALA A 59 -8.75 -2.73 10.19
CA ALA A 59 -7.85 -2.35 11.30
C ALA A 59 -7.97 -3.27 12.53
N ALA A 60 -9.16 -3.80 12.78
CA ALA A 60 -9.47 -4.74 13.84
C ALA A 60 -10.60 -5.69 13.40
N ARG A 61 -10.73 -6.85 14.05
CA ARG A 61 -11.64 -7.92 13.60
C ARG A 61 -13.10 -7.47 13.60
N ASN A 62 -13.49 -6.80 14.66
CA ASN A 62 -14.81 -6.28 14.94
C ASN A 62 -14.71 -5.20 16.03
N TRP A 63 -15.79 -4.46 16.26
CA TRP A 63 -15.82 -3.35 17.23
C TRP A 63 -15.44 -3.77 18.67
N PRO A 64 -15.91 -4.93 19.20
CA PRO A 64 -15.43 -5.42 20.49
C PRO A 64 -13.92 -5.65 20.55
N ALA A 65 -13.32 -6.19 19.48
CA ALA A 65 -11.88 -6.37 19.40
C ALA A 65 -11.14 -5.04 19.31
N PHE A 66 -11.68 -4.06 18.57
CA PHE A 66 -11.11 -2.71 18.48
C PHE A 66 -11.05 -2.03 19.86
N GLU A 67 -12.17 -1.99 20.60
CA GLU A 67 -12.20 -1.38 21.92
C GLU A 67 -11.31 -2.14 22.93
N ALA A 68 -11.25 -3.47 22.84
CA ALA A 68 -10.34 -4.27 23.65
C ALA A 68 -8.86 -3.99 23.33
N ILE A 69 -8.50 -3.68 22.07
CA ILE A 69 -7.13 -3.26 21.70
C ILE A 69 -6.82 -1.91 22.34
N LEU A 70 -7.73 -0.94 22.23
CA LEU A 70 -7.54 0.39 22.83
C LEU A 70 -7.37 0.31 24.35
N GLU A 71 -8.21 -0.47 25.04
CA GLU A 71 -8.08 -0.69 26.48
C GLU A 71 -6.76 -1.40 26.82
N SER A 72 -6.39 -2.43 26.06
CA SER A 72 -5.12 -3.15 26.28
C SER A 72 -3.92 -2.23 26.14
N LEU A 73 -3.90 -1.36 25.12
CA LEU A 73 -2.83 -0.39 24.91
C LEU A 73 -2.74 0.63 26.05
N ARG A 74 -3.87 1.17 26.53
CA ARG A 74 -3.84 2.10 27.69
C ARG A 74 -3.27 1.46 28.96
N ASN A 75 -3.52 0.17 29.16
CA ASN A 75 -3.07 -0.57 30.34
C ASN A 75 -1.67 -1.21 30.19
N LEU A 76 -1.12 -1.26 28.97
CA LEU A 76 0.15 -1.92 28.66
C LEU A 76 1.33 -1.22 29.36
N ARG A 77 2.25 -2.00 29.92
CA ARG A 77 3.49 -1.49 30.54
C ARG A 77 4.64 -1.42 29.54
N GLU A 78 5.67 -0.67 29.89
CA GLU A 78 6.85 -0.47 29.03
C GLU A 78 7.64 -1.75 28.72
N ASP A 79 7.60 -2.75 29.60
CA ASP A 79 8.27 -4.04 29.45
C ASP A 79 7.30 -5.16 29.03
N GLU A 80 6.12 -4.80 28.51
CA GLU A 80 5.12 -5.73 28.01
C GLU A 80 4.94 -5.64 26.49
N THR A 81 4.41 -6.72 25.92
CA THR A 81 4.06 -6.85 24.51
C THR A 81 2.64 -7.40 24.36
N LEU A 82 1.80 -6.68 23.62
CA LEU A 82 0.47 -7.12 23.20
C LEU A 82 0.56 -8.02 21.97
N LEU A 83 -0.14 -9.16 21.99
CA LEU A 83 -0.29 -10.05 20.85
C LEU A 83 -1.65 -9.83 20.18
N VAL A 84 -1.63 -9.50 18.88
CA VAL A 84 -2.82 -9.33 18.05
C VAL A 84 -2.88 -10.45 17.02
N GLN A 85 -3.89 -11.29 17.11
CA GLN A 85 -4.14 -12.37 16.17
C GLN A 85 -5.35 -11.99 15.30
N SER A 86 -5.16 -11.85 13.99
CA SER A 86 -6.20 -11.45 13.02
C SER A 86 -7.13 -10.36 13.58
N GLY A 87 -6.52 -9.23 13.97
CA GLY A 87 -7.23 -8.06 14.50
C GLY A 87 -7.91 -8.23 15.87
N LYS A 88 -7.54 -9.24 16.65
CA LYS A 88 -8.05 -9.49 18.01
C LYS A 88 -6.92 -9.48 19.03
N PRO A 89 -7.03 -8.76 20.16
CA PRO A 89 -6.04 -8.80 21.22
C PRO A 89 -6.19 -10.13 21.99
N VAL A 90 -5.18 -11.01 21.94
CA VAL A 90 -5.28 -12.38 22.48
C VAL A 90 -4.43 -12.63 23.73
N GLY A 91 -3.46 -11.76 24.02
CA GLY A 91 -2.65 -11.89 25.22
C GLY A 91 -1.65 -10.74 25.37
N VAL A 92 -1.21 -10.51 26.59
CA VAL A 92 -0.14 -9.57 26.94
C VAL A 92 0.90 -10.36 27.71
N PHE A 93 2.17 -10.24 27.32
CA PHE A 93 3.27 -10.95 27.95
C PHE A 93 4.41 -9.99 28.27
N ARG A 94 5.10 -10.26 29.38
CA ARG A 94 6.32 -9.53 29.74
C ARG A 94 7.45 -9.90 28.77
N THR A 95 8.14 -8.88 28.26
CA THR A 95 9.32 -8.96 27.41
C THR A 95 10.41 -8.05 27.98
N HIS A 96 10.74 -6.94 27.32
CA HIS A 96 11.68 -5.91 27.76
C HIS A 96 11.46 -4.61 26.98
N SER A 97 11.94 -3.48 27.49
CA SER A 97 11.73 -2.14 26.90
C SER A 97 12.20 -2.00 25.45
N ASN A 98 13.26 -2.71 25.05
CA ASN A 98 13.73 -2.73 23.66
C ASN A 98 12.97 -3.69 22.72
N ALA A 99 12.04 -4.52 23.22
CA ALA A 99 11.22 -5.38 22.37
C ALA A 99 10.08 -4.56 21.73
N PRO A 100 9.36 -5.10 20.73
CA PRO A 100 8.12 -4.51 20.27
C PRO A 100 7.04 -4.44 21.36
N ARG A 101 6.28 -3.35 21.40
CA ARG A 101 5.08 -3.20 22.24
C ARG A 101 3.90 -3.98 21.69
N VAL A 102 3.86 -4.23 20.38
CA VAL A 102 2.80 -5.02 19.74
C VAL A 102 3.40 -5.98 18.72
N LEU A 103 2.95 -7.24 18.74
CA LEU A 103 3.23 -8.23 17.71
C LEU A 103 1.93 -8.67 17.05
N ILE A 104 1.88 -8.62 15.73
CA ILE A 104 0.66 -8.80 14.94
C ILE A 104 0.82 -9.97 13.97
N ALA A 105 -0.12 -10.90 13.98
CA ALA A 105 -0.20 -11.98 12.98
C ALA A 105 -1.62 -12.02 12.40
N ASN A 106 -1.79 -11.53 11.16
CA ASN A 106 -3.10 -11.40 10.53
C ASN A 106 -3.24 -12.29 9.30
N SER A 107 -4.40 -12.93 9.16
CA SER A 107 -4.81 -13.64 7.93
C SER A 107 -3.96 -14.86 7.54
N ASN A 108 -3.03 -15.29 8.39
CA ASN A 108 -2.20 -16.46 8.16
C ASN A 108 -3.05 -17.73 8.23
N ILE A 109 -2.98 -18.56 7.19
CA ILE A 109 -3.66 -19.85 7.07
C ILE A 109 -2.63 -20.87 6.61
N VAL A 110 -2.70 -22.09 7.12
CA VAL A 110 -1.84 -23.20 6.66
C VAL A 110 -2.01 -23.36 5.13
N PRO A 111 -0.93 -23.52 4.34
CA PRO A 111 -0.97 -23.31 2.89
C PRO A 111 -2.08 -24.04 2.12
N HIS A 112 -2.39 -25.28 2.48
CA HIS A 112 -3.45 -26.04 1.81
C HIS A 112 -4.85 -25.39 1.94
N TRP A 113 -5.08 -24.67 3.03
CA TRP A 113 -6.35 -23.98 3.33
C TRP A 113 -6.31 -22.49 2.98
N ALA A 114 -5.21 -22.00 2.41
CA ALA A 114 -4.96 -20.58 2.15
C ALA A 114 -5.70 -20.06 0.91
N HIS A 115 -7.03 -20.18 0.89
CA HIS A 115 -7.89 -19.71 -0.19
C HIS A 115 -9.12 -18.95 0.36
N TRP A 116 -9.74 -18.12 -0.47
CA TRP A 116 -10.82 -17.24 -0.05
C TRP A 116 -12.03 -17.96 0.53
N GLU A 117 -12.39 -19.12 0.00
CA GLU A 117 -13.52 -19.90 0.52
C GLU A 117 -13.35 -20.24 2.01
N HIS A 118 -12.19 -20.79 2.40
CA HIS A 118 -11.94 -21.11 3.80
C HIS A 118 -11.75 -19.84 4.66
N PHE A 119 -11.13 -18.79 4.11
CA PHE A 119 -11.08 -17.49 4.79
C PHE A 119 -12.50 -17.00 5.14
N HIS A 120 -13.45 -17.06 4.20
CA HIS A 120 -14.83 -16.60 4.43
C HIS A 120 -15.62 -17.49 5.39
N GLU A 121 -15.37 -18.80 5.40
CA GLU A 121 -15.90 -19.71 6.42
C GLU A 121 -15.48 -19.27 7.83
N LEU A 122 -14.18 -19.00 8.02
CA LEU A 122 -13.63 -18.54 9.30
C LEU A 122 -14.10 -17.12 9.67
N ASP A 123 -14.22 -16.21 8.70
CA ASP A 123 -14.71 -14.84 8.92
C ASP A 123 -16.18 -14.86 9.40
N LYS A 124 -17.05 -15.66 8.76
CA LYS A 124 -18.44 -15.85 9.20
C LYS A 124 -18.53 -16.44 10.63
N ALA A 125 -17.57 -17.28 11.02
CA ALA A 125 -17.46 -17.80 12.38
C ALA A 125 -16.87 -16.80 13.39
N GLY A 126 -16.49 -15.58 12.96
CA GLY A 126 -15.85 -14.57 13.80
C GLY A 126 -14.38 -14.87 14.14
N LEU A 127 -13.75 -15.77 13.39
CA LEU A 127 -12.39 -16.27 13.63
C LEU A 127 -11.33 -15.57 12.78
N MET A 128 -11.72 -14.81 11.76
CA MET A 128 -10.79 -14.24 10.80
C MET A 128 -10.96 -12.72 10.60
N MET A 129 -9.89 -12.11 10.11
CA MET A 129 -9.84 -10.73 9.62
C MET A 129 -8.84 -10.69 8.48
N TYR A 130 -9.16 -9.95 7.41
CA TYR A 130 -8.19 -9.67 6.36
C TYR A 130 -7.37 -8.43 6.74
N GLY A 131 -6.07 -8.61 6.95
CA GLY A 131 -5.18 -7.53 7.38
C GLY A 131 -4.71 -6.62 6.24
N GLN A 132 -4.92 -7.03 4.98
CA GLN A 132 -4.20 -6.45 3.83
C GLN A 132 -2.70 -6.36 4.21
N MET A 133 -2.03 -5.27 3.89
CA MET A 133 -0.68 -4.93 4.32
C MET A 133 -0.79 -3.98 5.52
N THR A 134 -1.09 -2.71 5.27
CA THR A 134 -1.04 -1.66 6.30
C THR A 134 -2.35 -1.43 7.05
N ALA A 135 -3.43 -2.12 6.68
CA ALA A 135 -4.73 -1.99 7.35
C ALA A 135 -4.67 -2.60 8.75
N GLY A 136 -4.31 -3.87 8.84
CA GLY A 136 -4.23 -4.61 10.10
C GLY A 136 -2.94 -4.38 10.91
N SER A 137 -1.99 -3.61 10.37
CA SER A 137 -0.71 -3.28 11.01
C SER A 137 -0.54 -1.77 11.32
N TRP A 138 -1.62 -1.01 11.17
CA TRP A 138 -1.76 0.35 11.70
C TRP A 138 -0.68 1.32 11.20
N ILE A 139 -0.47 1.36 9.88
CA ILE A 139 0.50 2.28 9.26
C ILE A 139 -0.01 2.81 7.90
N TYR A 140 -1.34 2.90 7.77
CA TYR A 140 -1.96 3.46 6.58
C TYR A 140 -2.09 4.98 6.72
N ILE A 141 -1.77 5.69 5.64
CA ILE A 141 -1.68 7.16 5.59
C ILE A 141 -2.51 7.73 4.44
N GLY A 142 -3.62 7.06 4.11
CA GLY A 142 -4.44 7.38 2.94
C GLY A 142 -3.76 7.01 1.62
N ALA A 143 -4.21 7.63 0.54
CA ALA A 143 -3.70 7.39 -0.81
C ALA A 143 -2.21 7.77 -0.95
N GLN A 144 -1.70 8.61 -0.05
CA GLN A 144 -0.29 8.98 -0.03
C GLN A 144 0.63 7.77 0.21
N GLY A 145 0.15 6.70 0.84
CA GLY A 145 0.98 5.53 1.11
C GLY A 145 1.59 4.88 -0.14
N ILE A 146 0.89 4.95 -1.28
CA ILE A 146 1.29 4.30 -2.53
C ILE A 146 1.65 5.29 -3.65
N VAL A 147 1.27 6.56 -3.53
CA VAL A 147 1.40 7.54 -4.63
C VAL A 147 2.83 7.69 -5.16
N GLN A 148 3.85 7.62 -4.31
CA GLN A 148 5.23 7.65 -4.79
C GLN A 148 5.60 6.38 -5.56
N GLY A 149 5.19 5.20 -5.09
CA GLY A 149 5.45 3.95 -5.82
C GLY A 149 4.80 3.95 -7.20
N THR A 150 3.60 4.52 -7.30
CA THR A 150 2.91 4.72 -8.59
C THR A 150 3.57 5.78 -9.44
N TYR A 151 4.03 6.88 -8.84
CA TYR A 151 4.81 7.89 -9.55
C TYR A 151 6.10 7.30 -10.12
N GLU A 152 6.88 6.56 -9.32
CA GLU A 152 8.12 5.93 -9.76
C GLU A 152 7.86 4.89 -10.86
N THR A 153 6.76 4.14 -10.77
CA THR A 153 6.35 3.22 -11.83
C THR A 153 6.10 3.94 -13.15
N PHE A 154 5.30 5.00 -13.14
CA PHE A 154 5.00 5.75 -14.35
C PHE A 154 6.20 6.53 -14.87
N ALA A 155 7.01 7.12 -13.98
CA ALA A 155 8.24 7.80 -14.34
C ALA A 155 9.21 6.83 -15.05
N GLU A 156 9.37 5.62 -14.52
CA GLU A 156 10.22 4.61 -15.12
C GLU A 156 9.67 4.06 -16.44
N ALA A 157 8.36 3.79 -16.53
CA ALA A 157 7.73 3.47 -17.81
C ALA A 157 7.95 4.61 -18.85
N GLY A 158 7.89 5.87 -18.41
CA GLY A 158 8.25 7.04 -19.20
C GLY A 158 9.70 7.00 -19.69
N ARG A 159 10.66 6.66 -18.82
CA ARG A 159 12.09 6.52 -19.18
C ARG A 159 12.31 5.43 -20.22
N GLN A 160 11.71 4.26 -20.04
CA GLN A 160 11.91 3.10 -20.92
C GLN A 160 11.20 3.24 -22.27
N HIS A 161 10.02 3.83 -22.32
CA HIS A 161 9.17 3.82 -23.53
C HIS A 161 9.04 5.18 -24.21
N TYR A 162 9.32 6.28 -23.50
CA TYR A 162 9.04 7.64 -23.95
C TYR A 162 10.19 8.64 -23.64
N ASN A 163 11.43 8.16 -23.54
CA ASN A 163 12.64 8.97 -23.30
C ASN A 163 12.53 9.85 -22.03
N GLY A 164 11.78 9.40 -21.03
CA GLY A 164 11.59 10.09 -19.74
C GLY A 164 10.57 11.22 -19.76
N ASN A 165 9.86 11.46 -20.86
CA ASN A 165 8.92 12.58 -20.97
C ASN A 165 7.50 12.09 -21.30
N LEU A 166 6.59 12.21 -20.33
CA LEU A 166 5.18 11.87 -20.49
C LEU A 166 4.26 13.07 -20.83
N ARG A 167 4.81 14.25 -21.12
CA ARG A 167 4.00 15.39 -21.57
C ARG A 167 3.32 15.07 -22.90
N GLY A 168 2.02 15.36 -22.98
CA GLY A 168 1.20 15.03 -24.14
C GLY A 168 0.85 13.54 -24.26
N LYS A 169 1.18 12.74 -23.23
CA LYS A 169 0.86 11.31 -23.12
C LYS A 169 -0.30 11.09 -22.16
N TRP A 170 -0.99 9.97 -22.29
CA TRP A 170 -2.02 9.61 -21.32
C TRP A 170 -2.03 8.14 -20.92
N ILE A 171 -2.45 7.92 -19.67
CA ILE A 171 -2.50 6.62 -19.01
C ILE A 171 -3.97 6.23 -18.87
N LEU A 172 -4.30 5.00 -19.26
CA LEU A 172 -5.61 4.39 -19.04
C LEU A 172 -5.52 3.40 -17.88
N THR A 173 -6.43 3.52 -16.91
CA THR A 173 -6.53 2.61 -15.78
C THR A 173 -7.96 2.48 -15.26
N ALA A 174 -8.16 1.61 -14.26
CA ALA A 174 -9.37 1.51 -13.48
C ALA A 174 -9.10 1.32 -11.98
N GLY A 175 -10.14 1.56 -11.18
CA GLY A 175 -10.13 1.47 -9.72
C GLY A 175 -9.66 2.76 -9.06
N LEU A 176 -10.59 3.46 -8.41
CA LEU A 176 -10.34 4.66 -7.60
C LEU A 176 -10.64 4.39 -6.13
N GLY A 177 -10.17 3.25 -5.60
CA GLY A 177 -10.22 2.91 -4.17
C GLY A 177 -9.12 3.60 -3.35
N GLY A 178 -8.88 3.17 -2.11
CA GLY A 178 -7.89 3.80 -1.21
C GLY A 178 -6.49 3.91 -1.81
N MET A 179 -6.03 2.83 -2.44
CA MET A 179 -4.74 2.79 -3.17
C MET A 179 -4.92 3.20 -4.64
N GLY A 180 -5.96 2.68 -5.31
CA GLY A 180 -6.39 3.02 -6.68
C GLY A 180 -6.47 4.52 -6.97
N GLY A 181 -6.93 5.28 -5.99
CA GLY A 181 -7.07 6.72 -6.07
C GLY A 181 -5.77 7.49 -6.15
N ALA A 182 -4.61 6.85 -5.93
CA ALA A 182 -3.31 7.48 -6.11
C ALA A 182 -2.87 7.55 -7.59
N GLN A 183 -3.42 6.67 -8.44
CA GLN A 183 -3.05 6.59 -9.86
C GLN A 183 -3.19 7.91 -10.64
N PRO A 184 -4.30 8.67 -10.50
CA PRO A 184 -4.49 9.87 -11.28
C PRO A 184 -3.49 10.96 -10.88
N LEU A 185 -3.27 11.17 -9.58
CA LEU A 185 -2.26 12.12 -9.11
C LEU A 185 -0.84 11.69 -9.50
N ALA A 186 -0.49 10.43 -9.35
CA ALA A 186 0.84 9.91 -9.72
C ALA A 186 1.15 10.12 -11.21
N GLY A 187 0.20 9.82 -12.09
CA GLY A 187 0.38 10.06 -13.53
C GLY A 187 0.52 11.55 -13.86
N VAL A 188 -0.26 12.42 -13.20
CA VAL A 188 -0.13 13.87 -13.36
C VAL A 188 1.22 14.39 -12.88
N LEU A 189 1.73 13.90 -11.75
CA LEU A 189 3.08 14.23 -11.24
C LEU A 189 4.18 13.74 -12.19
N ALA A 190 3.98 12.60 -12.84
CA ALA A 190 4.88 12.09 -13.89
C ALA A 190 4.76 12.87 -15.22
N GLY A 191 3.77 13.75 -15.34
CA GLY A 191 3.55 14.63 -16.50
C GLY A 191 2.53 14.13 -17.52
N ALA A 192 1.86 13.00 -17.26
CA ALA A 192 0.85 12.41 -18.14
C ALA A 192 -0.57 12.88 -17.79
N CYS A 193 -1.47 12.87 -18.78
CA CYS A 193 -2.89 12.80 -18.49
C CYS A 193 -3.28 11.40 -17.98
N VAL A 194 -4.36 11.29 -17.21
CA VAL A 194 -4.86 10.00 -16.72
C VAL A 194 -6.38 9.90 -16.90
N LEU A 195 -6.83 8.81 -17.51
CA LEU A 195 -8.23 8.41 -17.52
C LEU A 195 -8.40 7.18 -16.62
N ALA A 196 -9.15 7.34 -15.52
CA ALA A 196 -9.38 6.28 -14.54
C ALA A 196 -10.87 5.90 -14.49
N ILE A 197 -11.20 4.65 -14.81
CA ILE A 197 -12.56 4.12 -14.76
C ILE A 197 -12.89 3.70 -13.32
N GLU A 198 -14.06 4.10 -12.80
CA GLU A 198 -14.54 3.70 -11.48
C GLU A 198 -16.05 3.47 -11.50
N CYS A 199 -16.50 2.39 -10.87
CA CYS A 199 -17.91 2.00 -10.86
C CYS A 199 -18.76 2.69 -9.78
N GLN A 200 -18.13 3.16 -8.70
CA GLN A 200 -18.78 3.83 -7.58
C GLN A 200 -18.50 5.33 -7.60
N GLU A 201 -19.53 6.13 -7.85
CA GLU A 201 -19.41 7.59 -7.89
C GLU A 201 -18.88 8.18 -6.58
N SER A 202 -19.28 7.62 -5.43
CA SER A 202 -18.79 8.03 -4.11
C SER A 202 -17.27 7.88 -3.97
N ARG A 203 -16.66 6.92 -4.68
CA ARG A 203 -15.20 6.76 -4.71
C ARG A 203 -14.55 7.85 -5.54
N ILE A 204 -15.12 8.21 -6.69
CA ILE A 204 -14.66 9.35 -7.50
C ILE A 204 -14.73 10.66 -6.69
N ASP A 205 -15.85 10.90 -6.02
CA ASP A 205 -16.08 12.11 -5.22
C ASP A 205 -15.09 12.24 -4.06
N PHE A 206 -14.69 11.12 -3.44
CA PHE A 206 -13.65 11.13 -2.41
C PHE A 206 -12.29 11.57 -3.01
N ARG A 207 -11.96 11.18 -4.24
CA ARG A 207 -10.66 11.54 -4.86
C ARG A 207 -10.64 12.99 -5.29
N LEU A 208 -11.78 13.53 -5.75
CA LEU A 208 -11.96 14.96 -5.96
C LEU A 208 -11.77 15.73 -4.63
N ARG A 209 -12.44 15.31 -3.55
CA ARG A 209 -12.36 15.95 -2.23
C ARG A 209 -10.93 15.98 -1.69
N THR A 210 -10.17 14.91 -1.89
CA THR A 210 -8.78 14.76 -1.41
C THR A 210 -7.75 15.32 -2.38
N ARG A 211 -8.16 15.90 -3.51
CA ARG A 211 -7.30 16.47 -4.57
C ARG A 211 -6.40 15.45 -5.26
N TYR A 212 -6.81 14.19 -5.28
CA TYR A 212 -6.15 13.10 -6.02
C TYR A 212 -6.70 12.92 -7.45
N LEU A 213 -7.75 13.65 -7.80
CA LEU A 213 -8.39 13.66 -9.10
C LEU A 213 -8.84 15.09 -9.46
N ASP A 214 -8.75 15.48 -10.73
CA ASP A 214 -9.11 16.83 -11.18
C ASP A 214 -10.55 16.92 -11.69
N TYR A 215 -11.00 15.94 -12.49
CA TYR A 215 -12.30 15.98 -13.17
C TYR A 215 -13.08 14.66 -13.02
N LYS A 216 -14.41 14.74 -13.10
CA LYS A 216 -15.33 13.61 -13.17
C LYS A 216 -16.23 13.74 -14.39
N THR A 217 -16.51 12.62 -15.07
CA THR A 217 -17.53 12.54 -16.11
C THR A 217 -18.22 11.16 -16.10
N ARG A 218 -19.38 11.09 -16.74
CA ARG A 218 -20.14 9.85 -16.98
C ARG A 218 -20.17 9.45 -18.46
N SER A 219 -19.57 10.27 -19.33
CA SER A 219 -19.55 10.08 -20.77
C SER A 219 -18.14 9.72 -21.22
N LEU A 220 -18.02 8.58 -21.90
CA LEU A 220 -16.76 8.16 -22.50
C LEU A 220 -16.26 9.18 -23.54
N ASP A 221 -17.17 9.76 -24.33
CA ASP A 221 -16.81 10.72 -25.38
C ASP A 221 -16.32 12.05 -24.78
N ASP A 222 -16.94 12.52 -23.69
CA ASP A 222 -16.48 13.71 -22.98
C ASP A 222 -15.11 13.46 -22.34
N ALA A 223 -14.90 12.28 -21.76
CA ALA A 223 -13.62 11.89 -21.17
C ALA A 223 -12.50 11.92 -22.21
N LEU A 224 -12.72 11.31 -23.38
CA LEU A 224 -11.73 11.29 -24.47
C LEU A 224 -11.47 12.70 -25.01
N THR A 225 -12.50 13.54 -25.14
CA THR A 225 -12.36 14.94 -25.57
C THR A 225 -11.50 15.75 -24.58
N MET A 226 -11.70 15.55 -23.27
CA MET A 226 -10.89 16.19 -22.24
C MET A 226 -9.42 15.77 -22.32
N ILE A 227 -9.17 14.46 -22.46
CA ILE A 227 -7.82 13.90 -22.54
C ILE A 227 -7.10 14.38 -23.81
N GLU A 228 -7.75 14.30 -24.98
CA GLU A 228 -7.18 14.72 -26.25
C GLU A 228 -6.78 16.20 -26.23
N LYS A 229 -7.68 17.06 -25.73
CA LYS A 229 -7.41 18.49 -25.58
C LYS A 229 -6.22 18.76 -24.66
N ALA A 230 -6.19 18.13 -23.49
CA ALA A 230 -5.10 18.35 -22.54
C ALA A 230 -3.75 17.84 -23.06
N CYS A 231 -3.74 16.69 -23.73
CA CYS A 231 -2.54 16.17 -24.39
C CYS A 231 -2.03 17.12 -25.47
N ALA A 232 -2.91 17.65 -26.33
CA ALA A 232 -2.54 18.63 -27.35
C ALA A 232 -1.98 19.94 -26.77
N GLU A 233 -2.46 20.34 -25.58
CA GLU A 233 -1.96 21.51 -24.85
C GLU A 233 -0.73 21.21 -23.96
N ASN A 234 -0.20 19.98 -23.99
CA ASN A 234 0.88 19.51 -23.10
C ASN A 234 0.59 19.72 -21.59
N LYS A 235 -0.68 19.65 -21.20
CA LYS A 235 -1.12 19.71 -19.80
C LYS A 235 -1.30 18.29 -19.27
N ALA A 236 -1.01 18.11 -17.99
CA ALA A 236 -1.28 16.87 -17.27
C ALA A 236 -2.56 17.06 -16.44
N ILE A 237 -3.61 16.33 -16.78
CA ILE A 237 -4.88 16.32 -16.04
C ILE A 237 -5.32 14.90 -15.72
N SER A 238 -6.17 14.75 -14.72
CA SER A 238 -6.76 13.47 -14.36
C SER A 238 -8.29 13.48 -14.43
N VAL A 239 -8.87 12.47 -15.07
CA VAL A 239 -10.31 12.35 -15.33
C VAL A 239 -10.82 11.01 -14.80
N GLY A 240 -11.78 11.06 -13.88
CA GLY A 240 -12.51 9.89 -13.39
C GLY A 240 -13.75 9.66 -14.25
N LEU A 241 -13.82 8.50 -14.90
CA LEU A 241 -14.96 8.09 -15.71
C LEU A 241 -15.83 7.10 -14.92
N LEU A 242 -17.07 7.51 -14.63
CA LEU A 242 -18.04 6.62 -13.98
C LEU A 242 -18.46 5.52 -14.95
N GLY A 243 -18.19 4.26 -14.60
CA GLY A 243 -18.62 3.09 -15.37
C GLY A 243 -17.90 1.80 -14.96
N ASN A 244 -18.20 0.70 -15.66
CA ASN A 244 -17.58 -0.60 -15.40
C ASN A 244 -16.34 -0.79 -16.29
N ALA A 245 -15.20 -1.14 -15.69
CA ALA A 245 -13.96 -1.39 -16.42
C ALA A 245 -14.07 -2.57 -17.41
N ALA A 246 -14.81 -3.63 -17.05
CA ALA A 246 -15.06 -4.78 -17.93
C ALA A 246 -15.88 -4.43 -19.19
N GLU A 247 -16.59 -3.29 -19.18
CA GLU A 247 -17.35 -2.78 -20.34
C GLU A 247 -16.54 -1.74 -21.12
N LEU A 248 -15.92 -0.80 -20.40
CA LEU A 248 -15.28 0.37 -20.98
C LEU A 248 -13.89 0.07 -21.54
N MET A 249 -13.11 -0.84 -20.93
CA MET A 249 -11.79 -1.23 -21.46
C MET A 249 -11.91 -1.90 -22.84
N PRO A 250 -12.80 -2.91 -23.06
CA PRO A 250 -13.02 -3.45 -24.40
C PRO A 250 -13.51 -2.42 -25.41
N GLN A 251 -14.41 -1.51 -25.02
CA GLN A 251 -14.89 -0.44 -25.90
C GLN A 251 -13.75 0.51 -26.32
N LEU A 252 -12.89 0.90 -25.39
CA LEU A 252 -11.71 1.72 -25.65
C LEU A 252 -10.71 0.99 -26.56
N ALA A 253 -10.45 -0.30 -26.32
CA ALA A 253 -9.57 -1.11 -27.18
C ALA A 253 -10.12 -1.21 -28.61
N ALA A 254 -11.42 -1.45 -28.77
CA ALA A 254 -12.07 -1.49 -30.08
C ALA A 254 -11.98 -0.15 -30.83
N ARG A 255 -12.19 0.97 -30.13
CA ARG A 255 -12.06 2.32 -30.72
C ARG A 255 -10.60 2.63 -31.09
N ALA A 256 -9.64 2.30 -30.24
CA ALA A 256 -8.21 2.44 -30.53
C ALA A 256 -7.81 1.64 -31.78
N LYS A 257 -8.29 0.40 -31.91
CA LYS A 257 -8.07 -0.44 -33.10
C LYS A 257 -8.67 0.15 -34.37
N ALA A 258 -9.80 0.86 -34.26
CA ALA A 258 -10.47 1.55 -35.35
C ALA A 258 -9.84 2.91 -35.71
N GLY A 259 -8.72 3.29 -35.09
CA GLY A 259 -8.02 4.56 -35.35
C GLY A 259 -8.44 5.72 -34.44
N GLY A 260 -9.19 5.44 -33.36
CA GLY A 260 -9.47 6.41 -32.31
C GLY A 260 -8.26 6.68 -31.40
N LEU A 261 -8.44 7.57 -30.43
CA LEU A 261 -7.40 7.94 -29.46
C LEU A 261 -6.86 6.68 -28.73
N ARG A 262 -5.53 6.54 -28.68
CA ARG A 262 -4.83 5.40 -28.09
C ARG A 262 -4.13 5.82 -26.81
N PRO A 263 -4.24 5.06 -25.70
CA PRO A 263 -3.43 5.30 -24.51
C PRO A 263 -1.96 5.02 -24.79
N ASP A 264 -1.10 5.70 -24.05
CA ASP A 264 0.34 5.47 -24.07
C ASP A 264 0.76 4.46 -22.99
N ILE A 265 0.01 4.33 -21.89
CA ILE A 265 0.22 3.28 -20.89
C ILE A 265 -1.14 2.73 -20.46
N VAL A 266 -1.23 1.41 -20.28
CA VAL A 266 -2.43 0.73 -19.76
C VAL A 266 -2.09 -0.06 -18.50
N THR A 267 -2.92 0.08 -17.48
CA THR A 267 -2.80 -0.68 -16.23
C THR A 267 -4.17 -0.86 -15.56
N ASP A 268 -4.21 -1.54 -14.42
CA ASP A 268 -5.43 -1.71 -13.61
C ASP A 268 -5.11 -1.77 -12.11
N GLN A 269 -5.98 -1.17 -11.29
CA GLN A 269 -5.92 -1.28 -9.83
C GLN A 269 -7.32 -1.46 -9.20
N THR A 270 -8.25 -2.09 -9.92
CA THR A 270 -9.46 -2.65 -9.27
C THR A 270 -9.07 -3.64 -8.17
N SER A 271 -9.98 -3.94 -7.25
CA SER A 271 -9.71 -4.93 -6.19
C SER A 271 -9.95 -6.36 -6.69
N ALA A 272 -9.31 -6.74 -7.80
CA ALA A 272 -9.40 -8.06 -8.42
C ALA A 272 -8.96 -9.21 -7.51
N HIS A 273 -8.15 -8.91 -6.49
CA HIS A 273 -7.66 -9.87 -5.50
C HIS A 273 -8.75 -10.47 -4.61
N ASP A 274 -9.93 -9.86 -4.55
CA ASP A 274 -11.11 -10.34 -3.83
C ASP A 274 -12.33 -10.30 -4.78
N PRO A 275 -12.57 -11.36 -5.57
CA PRO A 275 -13.66 -11.38 -6.54
C PRO A 275 -15.06 -11.22 -5.94
N LEU A 276 -15.24 -11.52 -4.65
CA LEU A 276 -16.52 -11.37 -3.97
C LEU A 276 -16.78 -9.90 -3.63
N ASN A 277 -15.80 -9.20 -3.06
CA ASN A 277 -16.01 -7.86 -2.50
C ASN A 277 -15.39 -6.71 -3.29
N GLY A 278 -14.54 -6.99 -4.27
CA GLY A 278 -13.66 -6.01 -4.89
C GLY A 278 -13.88 -5.69 -6.37
N TYR A 279 -14.65 -6.51 -7.10
CA TYR A 279 -14.85 -6.33 -8.54
C TYR A 279 -16.34 -6.41 -8.92
N LEU A 280 -16.88 -5.35 -9.51
CA LEU A 280 -18.27 -5.28 -9.97
C LEU A 280 -18.42 -6.08 -11.28
N PRO A 281 -19.27 -7.12 -11.34
CA PRO A 281 -19.53 -7.82 -12.59
C PRO A 281 -20.12 -6.91 -13.67
N GLU A 282 -19.77 -7.16 -14.93
CA GLU A 282 -20.35 -6.48 -16.09
C GLU A 282 -21.88 -6.59 -16.10
N GLY A 283 -22.57 -5.50 -16.44
CA GLY A 283 -24.02 -5.42 -16.52
C GLY A 283 -24.76 -5.39 -15.17
N TRP A 284 -24.05 -5.44 -14.04
CA TRP A 284 -24.65 -5.39 -12.71
C TRP A 284 -24.69 -3.98 -12.16
N SER A 285 -25.77 -3.63 -11.44
CA SER A 285 -25.80 -2.42 -10.63
C SER A 285 -25.04 -2.62 -9.31
N LEU A 286 -24.66 -1.51 -8.66
CA LEU A 286 -24.02 -1.54 -7.34
C LEU A 286 -24.93 -2.19 -6.29
N GLU A 287 -26.24 -1.89 -6.33
CA GLU A 287 -27.24 -2.45 -5.41
C GLU A 287 -27.37 -3.95 -5.60
N GLN A 288 -27.44 -4.42 -6.85
CA GLN A 288 -27.49 -5.85 -7.17
C GLN A 288 -26.23 -6.55 -6.62
N TRP A 289 -25.05 -6.00 -6.88
CA TRP A 289 -23.80 -6.57 -6.38
C TRP A 289 -23.77 -6.61 -4.85
N GLN A 290 -24.16 -5.52 -4.18
CA GLN A 290 -24.20 -5.45 -2.73
C GLN A 290 -25.13 -6.49 -2.11
N GLN A 291 -26.32 -6.69 -2.66
CA GLN A 291 -27.30 -7.68 -2.20
C GLN A 291 -26.80 -9.12 -2.44
N ALA A 292 -26.34 -9.40 -3.66
CA ALA A 292 -25.90 -10.73 -4.07
C ALA A 292 -24.70 -11.25 -3.28
N ARG A 293 -23.81 -10.37 -2.80
CA ARG A 293 -22.70 -10.78 -1.90
C ARG A 293 -23.18 -11.49 -0.64
N GLN A 294 -24.38 -11.18 -0.17
CA GLN A 294 -24.97 -11.81 1.02
C GLN A 294 -25.83 -13.02 0.66
N SER A 295 -26.67 -12.89 -0.37
CA SER A 295 -27.66 -13.92 -0.71
C SER A 295 -27.09 -15.08 -1.53
N ASP A 296 -26.13 -14.80 -2.44
CA ASP A 296 -25.52 -15.79 -3.33
C ASP A 296 -24.07 -15.39 -3.68
N PRO A 297 -23.13 -15.52 -2.74
CA PRO A 297 -21.74 -15.10 -2.95
C PRO A 297 -21.04 -15.89 -4.07
N GLN A 298 -21.47 -17.12 -4.36
CA GLN A 298 -20.87 -17.94 -5.41
C GLN A 298 -21.17 -17.39 -6.80
N SER A 299 -22.40 -16.93 -7.06
CA SER A 299 -22.71 -16.30 -8.35
C SER A 299 -21.98 -14.98 -8.55
N VAL A 300 -21.77 -14.19 -7.49
CA VAL A 300 -20.95 -12.98 -7.54
C VAL A 300 -19.52 -13.30 -7.97
N VAL A 301 -18.87 -14.26 -7.28
CA VAL A 301 -17.49 -14.65 -7.60
C VAL A 301 -17.38 -15.12 -9.04
N LYS A 302 -18.29 -15.98 -9.49
CA LYS A 302 -18.31 -16.47 -10.88
C LYS A 302 -18.47 -15.32 -11.90
N ALA A 303 -19.41 -14.42 -11.67
CA ALA A 303 -19.67 -13.30 -12.59
C ALA A 303 -18.54 -12.27 -12.60
N ALA A 304 -17.94 -11.99 -11.45
CA ALA A 304 -16.81 -11.08 -11.32
C ALA A 304 -15.57 -11.62 -12.05
N ARG A 305 -15.24 -12.90 -11.87
CA ARG A 305 -14.09 -13.55 -12.54
C ARG A 305 -14.25 -13.55 -14.05
N ALA A 306 -15.44 -13.91 -14.56
CA ALA A 306 -15.73 -13.83 -16.00
C ALA A 306 -15.58 -12.39 -16.55
N SER A 307 -15.94 -11.39 -15.76
CA SER A 307 -15.77 -9.97 -16.13
C SER A 307 -14.30 -9.54 -16.13
N MET A 308 -13.50 -10.02 -15.17
CA MET A 308 -12.05 -9.81 -15.14
C MET A 308 -11.36 -10.43 -16.36
N ALA A 309 -11.78 -11.62 -16.81
CA ALA A 309 -11.25 -12.24 -18.01
C ALA A 309 -11.45 -11.35 -19.26
N LYS A 310 -12.64 -10.76 -19.43
CA LYS A 310 -12.92 -9.79 -20.51
C LYS A 310 -12.08 -8.52 -20.40
N HIS A 311 -11.91 -8.00 -19.19
CA HIS A 311 -11.06 -6.84 -18.93
C HIS A 311 -9.60 -7.13 -19.32
N VAL A 312 -9.03 -8.26 -18.87
CA VAL A 312 -7.66 -8.65 -19.22
C VAL A 312 -7.50 -8.88 -20.72
N GLN A 313 -8.51 -9.45 -21.40
CA GLN A 313 -8.47 -9.55 -22.86
C GLN A 313 -8.34 -8.17 -23.53
N ALA A 314 -9.02 -7.13 -23.03
CA ALA A 314 -8.85 -5.77 -23.55
C ALA A 314 -7.45 -5.20 -23.26
N MET A 315 -6.87 -5.49 -22.09
CA MET A 315 -5.48 -5.11 -21.78
C MET A 315 -4.48 -5.80 -22.73
N LEU A 316 -4.71 -7.07 -23.05
CA LEU A 316 -3.95 -7.83 -24.05
C LEU A 316 -4.13 -7.24 -25.47
N ASP A 317 -5.33 -6.80 -25.82
CA ASP A 317 -5.57 -6.15 -27.11
C ASP A 317 -4.77 -4.85 -27.23
N PHE A 318 -4.67 -4.03 -26.17
CA PHE A 318 -3.78 -2.87 -26.14
C PHE A 318 -2.30 -3.26 -26.23
N HIS A 319 -1.90 -4.29 -25.49
CA HIS A 319 -0.53 -4.81 -25.52
C HIS A 319 -0.13 -5.26 -26.93
N ALA A 320 -1.01 -5.97 -27.64
CA ALA A 320 -0.80 -6.38 -29.02
C ALA A 320 -0.69 -5.21 -30.01
N MET A 321 -1.19 -4.03 -29.66
CA MET A 321 -0.97 -2.79 -30.43
C MET A 321 0.37 -2.13 -30.14
N GLY A 322 1.22 -2.72 -29.28
CA GLY A 322 2.51 -2.19 -28.86
C GLY A 322 2.43 -1.13 -27.77
N ILE A 323 1.31 -1.05 -27.04
CA ILE A 323 1.15 -0.12 -25.92
C ILE A 323 1.77 -0.78 -24.67
N PRO A 324 2.65 -0.07 -23.92
CA PRO A 324 3.08 -0.50 -22.60
C PRO A 324 1.88 -0.82 -21.70
N THR A 325 1.69 -2.12 -21.44
CA THR A 325 0.64 -2.65 -20.58
C THR A 325 1.30 -3.31 -19.40
N VAL A 326 0.81 -3.07 -18.19
CA VAL A 326 1.41 -3.59 -16.95
C VAL A 326 0.33 -3.97 -15.95
N ASP A 327 0.57 -5.04 -15.18
CA ASP A 327 -0.22 -5.38 -14.00
C ASP A 327 0.28 -4.61 -12.78
N TYR A 328 -0.64 -3.97 -12.06
CA TYR A 328 -0.33 -3.16 -10.89
C TYR A 328 -0.61 -3.85 -9.56
N GLY A 329 -0.43 -5.16 -9.52
CA GLY A 329 -0.31 -5.91 -8.28
C GLY A 329 -1.61 -6.24 -7.57
N ASN A 330 -2.70 -6.41 -8.33
CA ASN A 330 -4.02 -6.80 -7.84
C ASN A 330 -4.42 -8.24 -8.24
N ASN A 331 -3.51 -8.98 -8.87
CA ASN A 331 -3.68 -10.38 -9.27
C ASN A 331 -4.71 -10.62 -10.40
N ILE A 332 -5.10 -9.57 -11.17
CA ILE A 332 -6.12 -9.70 -12.22
C ILE A 332 -5.72 -10.68 -13.32
N ARG A 333 -4.42 -10.76 -13.67
CA ARG A 333 -3.89 -11.72 -14.65
C ARG A 333 -4.13 -13.17 -14.24
N GLN A 334 -3.93 -13.48 -12.95
CA GLN A 334 -4.15 -14.83 -12.42
C GLN A 334 -5.61 -15.21 -12.49
N VAL A 335 -6.51 -14.29 -12.11
CA VAL A 335 -7.95 -14.54 -12.20
C VAL A 335 -8.35 -14.81 -13.65
N ALA A 336 -7.89 -14.00 -14.61
CA ALA A 336 -8.17 -14.21 -16.02
C ALA A 336 -7.59 -15.54 -16.56
N LYS A 337 -6.39 -15.92 -16.13
CA LYS A 337 -5.77 -17.21 -16.49
C LYS A 337 -6.63 -18.39 -16.04
N GLU A 338 -7.13 -18.34 -14.81
CA GLU A 338 -8.01 -19.38 -14.25
C GLU A 338 -9.37 -19.45 -14.98
N GLU A 339 -9.82 -18.35 -15.58
CA GLU A 339 -11.02 -18.30 -16.44
C GLU A 339 -10.74 -18.64 -17.92
N GLY A 340 -9.51 -19.08 -18.25
CA GLY A 340 -9.17 -19.59 -19.58
C GLY A 340 -8.47 -18.60 -20.52
N VAL A 341 -8.11 -17.40 -20.06
CA VAL A 341 -7.24 -16.48 -20.81
C VAL A 341 -5.80 -17.00 -20.75
N THR A 342 -5.47 -17.95 -21.64
CA THR A 342 -4.20 -18.70 -21.59
C THR A 342 -2.94 -17.83 -21.64
N ASN A 343 -3.04 -16.65 -22.22
CA ASN A 343 -1.95 -15.69 -22.41
C ASN A 343 -2.09 -14.45 -21.51
N ALA A 344 -2.82 -14.56 -20.39
CA ALA A 344 -3.03 -13.45 -19.44
C ALA A 344 -1.74 -12.86 -18.84
N PHE A 345 -0.62 -13.58 -18.90
CA PHE A 345 0.68 -13.15 -18.39
C PHE A 345 1.62 -12.62 -19.49
N ASP A 346 1.12 -12.38 -20.72
CA ASP A 346 1.92 -11.78 -21.80
C ASP A 346 2.40 -10.37 -21.47
N PHE A 347 1.70 -9.65 -20.58
CA PHE A 347 2.18 -8.39 -20.00
C PHE A 347 2.70 -8.57 -18.56
N PRO A 348 3.80 -7.88 -18.20
CA PRO A 348 4.49 -8.10 -16.93
C PRO A 348 3.80 -7.42 -15.74
N GLY A 349 4.18 -7.83 -14.53
CA GLY A 349 3.94 -7.04 -13.33
C GLY A 349 4.85 -5.82 -13.26
N PHE A 350 4.40 -4.77 -12.58
CA PHE A 350 5.16 -3.51 -12.49
C PHE A 350 6.50 -3.64 -11.75
N VAL A 351 6.64 -4.62 -10.86
CA VAL A 351 7.90 -4.79 -10.11
C VAL A 351 9.03 -5.32 -10.99
N PRO A 352 8.90 -6.47 -11.68
CA PRO A 352 9.93 -6.91 -12.61
C PRO A 352 10.16 -5.92 -13.75
N ALA A 353 9.13 -5.19 -14.19
CA ALA A 353 9.25 -4.22 -15.29
C ALA A 353 9.99 -2.94 -14.89
N TYR A 354 9.72 -2.39 -13.70
CA TYR A 354 10.07 -1.01 -13.38
C TYR A 354 10.69 -0.81 -11.97
N ILE A 355 10.22 -1.52 -10.95
CA ILE A 355 10.56 -1.19 -9.54
C ILE A 355 11.73 -1.99 -8.98
N ARG A 356 12.01 -3.20 -9.46
CA ARG A 356 13.04 -4.07 -8.89
C ARG A 356 14.45 -3.45 -8.77
N PRO A 357 14.93 -2.60 -9.70
CA PRO A 357 16.20 -1.90 -9.51
C PRO A 357 16.23 -1.02 -8.26
N LEU A 358 15.11 -0.42 -7.87
CA LEU A 358 15.01 0.34 -6.61
C LEU A 358 15.12 -0.60 -5.40
N PHE A 359 14.50 -1.78 -5.46
CA PHE A 359 14.60 -2.78 -4.40
C PHE A 359 16.03 -3.29 -4.21
N CYS A 360 16.81 -3.41 -5.29
CA CYS A 360 18.23 -3.80 -5.20
C CYS A 360 19.08 -2.81 -4.38
N GLU A 361 18.66 -1.54 -4.29
CA GLU A 361 19.29 -0.50 -3.44
C GLU A 361 18.66 -0.37 -2.04
N GLY A 362 17.77 -1.29 -1.67
CA GLY A 362 17.01 -1.22 -0.43
C GLY A 362 15.94 -0.14 -0.38
N LYS A 363 15.62 0.50 -1.53
CA LYS A 363 14.55 1.52 -1.60
C LYS A 363 13.18 0.85 -1.55
N GLY A 364 12.22 1.60 -1.04
CA GLY A 364 10.83 1.19 -0.96
C GLY A 364 10.00 2.23 -0.21
N PRO A 365 8.72 1.96 0.08
CA PRO A 365 7.75 2.95 0.54
C PRO A 365 7.90 3.34 2.02
N PHE A 366 9.10 3.81 2.38
CA PHE A 366 9.43 4.41 3.66
C PHE A 366 8.57 5.65 3.91
N ARG A 367 7.96 5.72 5.08
CA ARG A 367 7.01 6.76 5.45
C ARG A 367 7.12 7.14 6.92
N TRP A 368 6.64 8.33 7.24
CA TRP A 368 6.53 8.75 8.62
C TRP A 368 5.26 9.57 8.88
N VAL A 369 4.87 9.63 10.15
CA VAL A 369 3.63 10.26 10.63
C VAL A 369 3.93 11.13 11.84
N ALA A 370 3.44 12.37 11.82
CA ALA A 370 3.56 13.30 12.93
C ALA A 370 2.44 13.06 13.96
N LEU A 371 2.77 12.48 15.12
CA LEU A 371 1.77 12.21 16.16
C LEU A 371 1.18 13.48 16.76
N SER A 372 1.86 14.62 16.61
CA SER A 372 1.35 15.93 17.02
C SER A 372 0.02 16.29 16.34
N GLY A 373 -0.24 15.74 15.14
CA GLY A 373 -1.32 16.18 14.26
C GLY A 373 -0.99 17.47 13.50
N ASP A 374 0.21 18.01 13.66
CA ASP A 374 0.60 19.31 13.12
C ASP A 374 1.36 19.16 11.79
N PRO A 375 0.89 19.77 10.69
CA PRO A 375 1.53 19.64 9.39
C PRO A 375 2.93 20.25 9.33
N GLU A 376 3.26 21.21 10.21
CA GLU A 376 4.58 21.82 10.24
C GLU A 376 5.68 20.82 10.63
N ASP A 377 5.36 19.78 11.41
CA ASP A 377 6.34 18.72 11.71
C ASP A 377 6.71 17.94 10.44
N ILE A 378 5.77 17.74 9.52
CA ILE A 378 6.05 17.14 8.21
C ILE A 378 6.88 18.08 7.34
N TYR A 379 6.56 19.38 7.29
CA TYR A 379 7.35 20.31 6.47
C TYR A 379 8.78 20.49 6.99
N LYS A 380 8.98 20.42 8.31
CA LYS A 380 10.33 20.42 8.90
C LYS A 380 11.11 19.16 8.57
N THR A 381 10.47 17.99 8.62
CA THR A 381 11.11 16.72 8.21
C THR A 381 11.40 16.69 6.71
N ASP A 382 10.52 17.24 5.87
CA ASP A 382 10.77 17.44 4.44
C ASP A 382 12.04 18.30 4.23
N ALA A 383 12.16 19.42 4.95
CA ALA A 383 13.35 20.29 4.87
C ALA A 383 14.63 19.57 5.37
N LYS A 384 14.53 18.82 6.47
CA LYS A 384 15.66 18.05 7.00
C LYS A 384 16.15 17.00 6.01
N LEU A 385 15.26 16.30 5.30
CA LEU A 385 15.69 15.34 4.27
C LEU A 385 16.44 16.00 3.12
N LYS A 386 16.04 17.21 2.71
CA LYS A 386 16.78 17.98 1.70
C LYS A 386 18.16 18.41 2.18
N GLU A 387 18.30 18.72 3.47
CA GLU A 387 19.59 19.03 4.09
C GLU A 387 20.50 17.81 4.18
N LEU A 388 19.95 16.65 4.55
CA LEU A 388 20.71 15.39 4.66
C LEU A 388 21.16 14.83 3.31
N PHE A 389 20.34 15.03 2.27
CA PHE A 389 20.57 14.47 0.94
C PHE A 389 20.55 15.56 -0.15
N PRO A 390 21.45 16.57 -0.07
CA PRO A 390 21.39 17.76 -0.93
C PRO A 390 21.64 17.44 -2.41
N ASP A 391 22.34 16.34 -2.70
CA ASP A 391 22.68 15.92 -4.06
C ASP A 391 21.62 15.00 -4.68
N ASN A 392 20.59 14.60 -3.92
CA ASN A 392 19.53 13.70 -4.40
C ASN A 392 18.38 14.51 -5.04
N ALA A 393 18.59 14.94 -6.29
CA ALA A 393 17.63 15.76 -7.03
C ALA A 393 16.24 15.11 -7.16
N ASN A 394 16.17 13.78 -7.31
CA ASN A 394 14.90 13.06 -7.40
C ASN A 394 14.11 13.14 -6.09
N LEU A 395 14.77 12.95 -4.95
CA LEU A 395 14.17 13.12 -3.62
C LEU A 395 13.69 14.55 -3.41
N ILE A 396 14.51 15.54 -3.75
CA ILE A 396 14.15 16.96 -3.58
C ILE A 396 12.91 17.30 -4.40
N ASN A 397 12.89 16.93 -5.68
CA ASN A 397 11.75 17.15 -6.57
C ASN A 397 10.50 16.43 -6.08
N TRP A 398 10.64 15.19 -5.59
CA TRP A 398 9.53 14.44 -4.99
C TRP A 398 8.93 15.19 -3.80
N LEU A 399 9.75 15.68 -2.87
CA LEU A 399 9.28 16.41 -1.69
C LEU A 399 8.62 17.74 -2.05
N ASP A 400 9.11 18.45 -3.08
CA ASP A 400 8.47 19.67 -3.58
C ASP A 400 7.08 19.38 -4.17
N MET A 401 6.98 18.39 -5.05
CA MET A 401 5.70 17.96 -5.62
C MET A 401 4.73 17.47 -4.53
N ALA A 402 5.22 16.69 -3.57
CA ALA A 402 4.44 16.18 -2.47
C ALA A 402 3.89 17.31 -1.59
N ARG A 403 4.67 18.35 -1.32
CA ARG A 403 4.23 19.53 -0.57
C ARG A 403 3.16 20.33 -1.31
N GLU A 404 3.33 20.51 -2.61
CA GLU A 404 2.40 21.31 -3.42
C GLU A 404 1.07 20.60 -3.70
N ARG A 405 1.13 19.29 -3.96
CA ARG A 405 0.00 18.55 -4.54
C ARG A 405 -0.69 17.59 -3.60
N ILE A 406 -0.01 17.07 -2.58
CA ILE A 406 -0.60 16.05 -1.70
C ILE A 406 -1.30 16.72 -0.50
N ALA A 407 -2.61 16.53 -0.38
CA ALA A 407 -3.33 16.85 0.85
C ALA A 407 -3.07 15.78 1.92
N PHE A 408 -2.86 16.20 3.17
CA PHE A 408 -2.83 15.26 4.29
C PHE A 408 -4.21 14.66 4.55
N GLN A 409 -4.22 13.42 5.04
CA GLN A 409 -5.40 12.65 5.41
C GLN A 409 -5.17 12.12 6.84
N GLY A 410 -6.01 12.50 7.80
CA GLY A 410 -5.80 12.17 9.21
C GLY A 410 -4.56 12.88 9.80
N LEU A 411 -3.75 12.15 10.57
CA LEU A 411 -2.45 12.65 11.03
C LEU A 411 -1.56 12.99 9.82
N PRO A 412 -0.92 14.18 9.80
CA PRO A 412 0.03 14.54 8.76
C PRO A 412 1.13 13.49 8.64
N ALA A 413 1.35 13.04 7.41
CA ALA A 413 2.26 11.96 7.08
C ALA A 413 2.95 12.25 5.75
N ARG A 414 4.10 11.61 5.54
CA ARG A 414 4.85 11.71 4.29
C ARG A 414 5.32 10.33 3.85
N ILE A 415 5.26 10.09 2.55
CA ILE A 415 5.96 9.00 1.86
C ILE A 415 7.24 9.59 1.23
N CYS A 416 8.37 8.92 1.39
CA CYS A 416 9.61 9.24 0.66
C CYS A 416 10.44 7.96 0.53
N TRP A 417 10.66 7.47 -0.69
CA TRP A 417 11.41 6.25 -0.92
C TRP A 417 12.90 6.44 -0.63
N LEU A 418 13.35 5.88 0.50
CA LEU A 418 14.74 5.89 0.95
C LEU A 418 15.31 4.47 0.96
N GLY A 419 16.59 4.35 0.61
CA GLY A 419 17.33 3.09 0.48
C GLY A 419 18.08 2.66 1.73
N LEU A 420 18.86 1.57 1.58
CA LEU A 420 19.87 1.19 2.56
C LEU A 420 20.88 2.34 2.72
N GLY A 421 21.24 2.65 3.95
CA GLY A 421 22.10 3.80 4.27
C GLY A 421 21.35 5.13 4.43
N GLU A 422 20.21 5.33 3.76
CA GLU A 422 19.44 6.58 3.87
C GLU A 422 18.42 6.52 5.03
N ARG A 423 17.72 5.39 5.21
CA ARG A 423 16.63 5.27 6.20
C ARG A 423 17.08 5.52 7.63
N HIS A 424 18.22 4.94 8.05
CA HIS A 424 18.73 5.10 9.42
C HIS A 424 19.19 6.53 9.70
N LEU A 425 19.82 7.21 8.73
CA LEU A 425 20.21 8.62 8.86
C LEU A 425 18.98 9.52 9.03
N ALA A 426 17.95 9.32 8.21
CA ALA A 426 16.69 10.03 8.34
C ALA A 426 16.04 9.79 9.71
N GLY A 427 15.95 8.54 10.16
CA GLY A 427 15.36 8.21 11.46
C GLY A 427 16.10 8.82 12.65
N LEU A 428 17.43 8.77 12.64
CA LEU A 428 18.26 9.38 13.68
C LEU A 428 18.10 10.91 13.70
N ALA A 429 18.08 11.55 12.53
CA ALA A 429 17.86 12.99 12.44
C ALA A 429 16.46 13.39 12.94
N PHE A 430 15.41 12.65 12.58
CA PHE A 430 14.07 12.91 13.08
C PHE A 430 13.99 12.74 14.61
N ASN A 431 14.65 11.72 15.16
CA ASN A 431 14.72 11.53 16.60
C ASN A 431 15.46 12.67 17.32
N GLU A 432 16.55 13.18 16.74
CA GLU A 432 17.22 14.38 17.24
C GLU A 432 16.31 15.62 17.21
N MET A 433 15.56 15.81 16.11
CA MET A 433 14.63 16.94 15.99
C MET A 433 13.50 16.87 17.03
N VAL A 434 13.01 15.66 17.37
CA VAL A 434 12.04 15.48 18.48
C VAL A 434 12.69 15.85 19.82
N ARG A 435 13.91 15.38 20.08
CA ARG A 435 14.67 15.64 21.32
C ARG A 435 14.91 17.12 21.56
N ASN A 436 15.24 17.85 20.49
CA ASN A 436 15.55 19.28 20.54
C ASN A 436 14.29 20.17 20.51
N GLY A 437 13.10 19.58 20.40
CA GLY A 437 11.83 20.30 20.33
C GLY A 437 11.60 21.03 19.01
N GLU A 438 12.37 20.71 17.96
CA GLU A 438 12.09 21.19 16.61
C GLU A 438 10.79 20.59 16.08
N LEU A 439 10.52 19.33 16.41
CA LEU A 439 9.23 18.65 16.17
C LEU A 439 8.38 18.65 17.45
N LYS A 440 7.08 18.89 17.31
CA LYS A 440 6.18 19.14 18.45
C LYS A 440 5.85 17.88 19.26
N ALA A 441 5.94 16.71 18.64
CA ALA A 441 5.72 15.41 19.29
C ALA A 441 6.52 14.32 18.55
N PRO A 442 6.58 13.10 19.10
CA PRO A 442 7.23 11.96 18.44
C PRO A 442 6.73 11.67 17.03
N ILE A 443 7.63 11.13 16.22
CA ILE A 443 7.36 10.70 14.85
C ILE A 443 7.28 9.17 14.80
N VAL A 444 6.25 8.66 14.14
CA VAL A 444 6.18 7.24 13.76
C VAL A 444 6.87 7.06 12.42
N ILE A 445 7.80 6.12 12.30
CA ILE A 445 8.44 5.71 11.05
C ILE A 445 8.01 4.29 10.72
N GLY A 446 7.55 4.06 9.50
CA GLY A 446 7.23 2.72 9.02
C GLY A 446 7.27 2.65 7.51
N ARG A 447 6.55 1.68 6.96
CA ARG A 447 6.45 1.45 5.52
C ARG A 447 5.22 0.61 5.17
N ASP A 448 4.98 0.44 3.88
CA ASP A 448 4.15 -0.67 3.41
C ASP A 448 4.82 -2.03 3.69
N HIS A 449 4.07 -3.12 3.59
CA HIS A 449 4.65 -4.46 3.56
C HIS A 449 5.21 -4.81 2.18
N LEU A 450 4.81 -4.08 1.14
CA LEU A 450 5.54 -4.02 -0.13
C LEU A 450 6.86 -3.28 0.13
N ASP A 451 7.95 -4.02 0.27
CA ASP A 451 9.30 -3.46 0.36
C ASP A 451 10.32 -4.52 -0.01
N THR A 452 11.56 -4.10 -0.28
CA THR A 452 12.64 -4.91 -0.85
C THR A 452 12.86 -6.27 -0.15
N GLY A 453 12.76 -6.34 1.18
CA GLY A 453 13.05 -7.55 1.96
C GLY A 453 11.86 -8.19 2.65
N SER A 454 10.67 -7.62 2.50
CA SER A 454 9.55 -7.91 3.41
C SER A 454 8.38 -8.62 2.77
N VAL A 455 8.51 -9.14 1.55
CA VAL A 455 7.41 -9.81 0.84
C VAL A 455 7.90 -10.91 -0.09
N ALA A 456 7.14 -12.01 -0.12
CA ALA A 456 7.15 -13.00 -1.17
C ALA A 456 5.77 -12.97 -1.85
N SER A 457 5.73 -12.64 -3.14
CA SER A 457 4.51 -12.61 -3.96
C SER A 457 4.85 -12.86 -5.44
N PRO A 458 4.71 -14.12 -5.93
CA PRO A 458 5.09 -14.51 -7.29
C PRO A 458 4.34 -13.81 -8.42
N ASN A 459 3.20 -13.19 -8.14
CA ASN A 459 2.41 -12.44 -9.13
C ASN A 459 2.58 -10.92 -8.98
N ARG A 460 3.54 -10.47 -8.16
CA ARG A 460 3.80 -9.05 -7.90
C ARG A 460 5.26 -8.77 -7.58
N GLU A 461 5.64 -8.62 -6.30
CA GLU A 461 6.98 -8.13 -5.93
C GLU A 461 8.11 -9.08 -6.32
N THR A 462 7.86 -10.39 -6.23
CA THR A 462 8.86 -11.42 -6.48
C THR A 462 8.56 -12.18 -7.77
N GLU A 463 7.75 -11.61 -8.67
CA GLU A 463 7.47 -12.17 -9.99
C GLU A 463 8.73 -12.22 -10.86
N ALA A 464 9.09 -13.38 -11.39
CA ALA A 464 10.26 -13.57 -12.24
C ALA A 464 11.55 -13.11 -11.56
N MET A 465 11.87 -13.67 -10.38
CA MET A 465 13.20 -13.53 -9.79
C MET A 465 14.24 -14.16 -10.73
N LYS A 466 15.44 -13.57 -10.82
CA LYS A 466 16.50 -14.00 -11.75
C LYS A 466 16.91 -15.47 -11.57
N ASP A 467 16.84 -15.97 -10.34
CA ASP A 467 17.15 -17.35 -9.94
C ASP A 467 15.91 -18.26 -9.84
N GLY A 468 14.70 -17.74 -10.11
CA GLY A 468 13.43 -18.46 -9.97
C GLY A 468 12.94 -18.63 -8.53
N SER A 469 13.48 -17.89 -7.55
CA SER A 469 13.10 -17.94 -6.13
C SER A 469 11.76 -17.24 -5.79
N ASP A 470 10.90 -17.01 -6.78
CA ASP A 470 9.67 -16.22 -6.68
C ASP A 470 8.81 -16.56 -5.46
N ALA A 471 8.66 -17.85 -5.15
CA ALA A 471 7.77 -18.36 -4.11
C ALA A 471 8.45 -18.59 -2.74
N VAL A 472 9.74 -18.29 -2.60
CA VAL A 472 10.46 -18.49 -1.33
C VAL A 472 10.00 -17.46 -0.30
N SER A 473 9.25 -17.91 0.71
CA SER A 473 8.65 -17.04 1.74
C SER A 473 9.39 -17.02 3.07
N ASP A 474 10.61 -17.56 3.13
CA ASP A 474 11.49 -17.44 4.30
C ASP A 474 11.88 -15.98 4.57
N TRP A 475 12.13 -15.20 3.52
CA TRP A 475 12.57 -13.81 3.61
C TRP A 475 11.65 -12.88 4.42
N PRO A 476 10.33 -12.79 4.16
CA PRO A 476 9.44 -11.97 4.98
C PRO A 476 9.35 -12.45 6.43
N LEU A 477 9.46 -13.77 6.69
CA LEU A 477 9.50 -14.30 8.06
C LEU A 477 10.76 -13.83 8.78
N LEU A 478 11.93 -13.96 8.15
CA LEU A 478 13.21 -13.47 8.66
C LEU A 478 13.21 -11.96 8.87
N ASN A 479 12.62 -11.18 7.95
CA ASN A 479 12.46 -9.74 8.10
C ASN A 479 11.67 -9.38 9.37
N ALA A 480 10.55 -10.04 9.65
CA ALA A 480 9.77 -9.80 10.87
C ALA A 480 10.55 -10.20 12.14
N LEU A 481 11.19 -11.36 12.12
CA LEU A 481 12.00 -11.84 13.26
C LEU A 481 13.15 -10.88 13.55
N LEU A 482 13.87 -10.42 12.52
CA LEU A 482 14.99 -9.50 12.67
C LEU A 482 14.54 -8.11 13.12
N ASN A 483 13.41 -7.60 12.63
CA ASN A 483 12.83 -6.34 13.11
C ASN A 483 12.40 -6.42 14.59
N THR A 484 11.90 -7.58 15.02
CA THR A 484 11.59 -7.85 16.42
C THR A 484 12.86 -7.86 17.27
N ALA A 485 13.91 -8.55 16.81
CA ALA A 485 15.21 -8.61 17.49
C ALA A 485 15.94 -7.25 17.50
N GLY A 486 15.77 -6.44 16.45
CA GLY A 486 16.38 -5.11 16.32
C GLY A 486 15.77 -4.06 17.25
N GLY A 487 14.49 -4.24 17.60
CA GLY A 487 13.73 -3.39 18.50
C GLY A 487 12.78 -2.41 17.80
N ALA A 488 12.08 -2.84 16.75
CA ALA A 488 10.96 -2.06 16.22
C ALA A 488 9.87 -1.89 17.30
N THR A 489 9.05 -0.84 17.22
CA THR A 489 7.97 -0.60 18.20
C THR A 489 6.80 -1.55 18.00
N TRP A 490 6.45 -1.87 16.76
CA TRP A 490 5.58 -3.02 16.46
C TRP A 490 5.98 -3.70 15.15
N VAL A 491 5.71 -5.00 15.09
CA VAL A 491 6.03 -5.87 13.95
C VAL A 491 4.80 -6.68 13.58
N SER A 492 4.59 -6.89 12.29
CA SER A 492 3.45 -7.63 11.75
C SER A 492 3.87 -8.67 10.72
N LEU A 493 3.20 -9.83 10.74
CA LEU A 493 3.28 -10.88 9.72
C LEU A 493 1.89 -11.15 9.16
N HIS A 494 1.71 -10.84 7.88
CA HIS A 494 0.44 -10.92 7.19
C HIS A 494 0.52 -11.88 6.00
N HIS A 495 -0.65 -12.35 5.58
CA HIS A 495 -0.81 -13.24 4.45
C HIS A 495 -1.90 -12.72 3.49
N GLY A 496 -1.61 -12.84 2.19
CA GLY A 496 -2.49 -12.53 1.06
C GLY A 496 -2.66 -11.05 0.73
N GLY A 497 -1.90 -10.15 1.34
CA GLY A 497 -2.00 -8.71 1.12
C GLY A 497 -1.82 -8.30 -0.34
N GLY A 498 -2.85 -7.65 -0.86
CA GLY A 498 -2.97 -7.04 -2.18
C GLY A 498 -3.14 -8.00 -3.37
N VAL A 499 -2.65 -9.24 -3.29
CA VAL A 499 -2.88 -10.27 -4.33
C VAL A 499 -3.91 -11.35 -3.93
N GLY A 500 -4.37 -11.35 -2.69
CA GLY A 500 -5.40 -12.25 -2.18
C GLY A 500 -4.84 -13.50 -1.52
N MET A 501 -5.73 -14.28 -0.88
CA MET A 501 -5.37 -15.48 -0.12
C MET A 501 -4.57 -16.47 -0.98
N GLY A 502 -3.45 -16.95 -0.46
CA GLY A 502 -2.60 -17.96 -1.10
C GLY A 502 -1.48 -17.40 -1.98
N PHE A 503 -1.48 -16.10 -2.26
CA PHE A 503 -0.57 -15.50 -3.25
C PHE A 503 0.54 -14.62 -2.66
N SER A 504 0.53 -14.34 -1.35
CA SER A 504 1.64 -13.59 -0.72
C SER A 504 1.81 -13.85 0.77
N GLN A 505 3.05 -13.75 1.24
CA GLN A 505 3.41 -13.64 2.66
C GLN A 505 4.32 -12.44 2.84
N HIS A 506 4.07 -11.62 3.86
CA HIS A 506 4.77 -10.34 3.98
C HIS A 506 4.77 -9.79 5.40
N ALA A 507 5.78 -8.97 5.69
CA ALA A 507 6.06 -8.39 6.99
C ALA A 507 5.98 -6.86 6.98
N GLY A 508 5.48 -6.30 8.07
CA GLY A 508 5.50 -4.87 8.35
C GLY A 508 6.31 -4.60 9.60
N MET A 509 6.90 -3.41 9.64
CA MET A 509 7.60 -2.90 10.81
C MET A 509 7.26 -1.43 10.98
N VAL A 510 7.22 -1.00 12.24
CA VAL A 510 7.08 0.40 12.60
C VAL A 510 7.90 0.69 13.85
N ILE A 511 8.57 1.83 13.87
CA ILE A 511 9.44 2.29 14.95
C ILE A 511 9.15 3.76 15.28
N VAL A 512 9.30 4.13 16.55
CA VAL A 512 8.96 5.47 17.04
C VAL A 512 10.23 6.25 17.37
N CYS A 513 10.29 7.48 16.88
CA CYS A 513 11.27 8.49 17.23
C CYS A 513 10.70 9.36 18.35
N ASP A 514 10.98 9.01 19.62
CA ASP A 514 10.46 9.71 20.80
C ASP A 514 11.46 10.72 21.42
N GLY A 515 12.60 10.93 20.76
CA GLY A 515 13.68 11.80 21.21
C GLY A 515 14.65 11.15 22.20
N SER A 516 14.38 9.93 22.68
CA SER A 516 15.23 9.23 23.63
C SER A 516 16.53 8.71 23.00
N LYS A 517 17.57 8.51 23.82
CA LYS A 517 18.83 7.87 23.37
C LYS A 517 18.63 6.38 23.11
N GLU A 518 17.73 5.75 23.86
CA GLU A 518 17.35 4.36 23.65
C GLU A 518 16.68 4.17 22.29
N ALA A 519 15.93 5.18 21.81
CA ALA A 519 15.40 5.18 20.45
C ALA A 519 16.50 5.31 19.39
N ASP A 520 17.56 6.11 19.61
CA ASP A 520 18.70 6.18 18.66
C ASP A 520 19.26 4.79 18.38
N GLU A 521 19.49 4.00 19.43
CA GLU A 521 20.03 2.65 19.30
C GLU A 521 19.10 1.71 18.53
N ARG A 522 17.78 1.76 18.81
CA ARG A 522 16.78 0.96 18.09
C ARG A 522 16.69 1.38 16.64
N LEU A 523 16.62 2.69 16.36
CA LEU A 523 16.53 3.25 15.01
C LEU A 523 17.75 2.88 14.16
N ALA A 524 18.96 3.02 14.72
CA ALA A 524 20.20 2.67 14.03
C ALA A 524 20.25 1.20 13.61
N ARG A 525 19.79 0.28 14.46
CA ARG A 525 19.73 -1.15 14.12
C ARG A 525 18.61 -1.47 13.14
N VAL A 526 17.40 -1.04 13.47
CA VAL A 526 16.18 -1.45 12.78
C VAL A 526 16.11 -0.86 11.38
N LEU A 527 16.39 0.43 11.22
CA LEU A 527 16.34 1.12 9.91
C LEU A 527 17.57 0.84 9.04
N TRP A 528 18.57 0.15 9.58
CA TRP A 528 19.64 -0.49 8.81
C TRP A 528 19.24 -1.90 8.38
N ASN A 529 18.87 -2.74 9.34
CA ASN A 529 18.58 -4.15 9.13
C ASN A 529 17.40 -4.36 8.18
N ASP A 530 16.32 -3.60 8.32
CA ASP A 530 15.11 -3.75 7.53
C ASP A 530 15.37 -3.64 6.01
N PRO A 531 15.91 -2.53 5.47
CA PRO A 531 16.27 -2.46 4.05
C PRO A 531 17.44 -3.39 3.69
N ALA A 532 18.38 -3.66 4.62
CA ALA A 532 19.50 -4.57 4.37
C ALA A 532 19.02 -6.01 4.10
N THR A 533 17.93 -6.46 4.71
CA THR A 533 17.35 -7.78 4.37
C THR A 533 16.88 -7.86 2.92
N GLY A 534 16.45 -6.74 2.34
CA GLY A 534 16.06 -6.69 0.94
C GLY A 534 17.25 -6.69 -0.01
N VAL A 535 18.31 -5.95 0.33
CA VAL A 535 19.59 -6.02 -0.39
C VAL A 535 20.16 -7.44 -0.33
N MET A 536 20.18 -8.06 0.86
CA MET A 536 20.57 -9.46 1.07
C MET A 536 19.78 -10.41 0.15
N ARG A 537 18.44 -10.32 0.18
CA ARG A 537 17.55 -11.19 -0.62
C ARG A 537 17.82 -11.08 -2.13
N HIS A 538 18.00 -9.87 -2.64
CA HIS A 538 18.25 -9.67 -4.07
C HIS A 538 19.69 -10.02 -4.46
N ALA A 539 20.66 -9.81 -3.57
CA ALA A 539 22.05 -10.24 -3.80
C ALA A 539 22.15 -11.77 -3.86
N ASP A 540 21.42 -12.47 -2.98
CA ASP A 540 21.29 -13.94 -2.96
C ASP A 540 20.67 -14.47 -4.27
N ALA A 541 19.62 -13.80 -4.77
CA ALA A 541 19.01 -14.10 -6.07
C ALA A 541 19.89 -13.74 -7.29
N GLY A 542 21.12 -13.24 -7.07
CA GLY A 542 22.11 -12.99 -8.10
C GLY A 542 21.96 -11.67 -8.86
N TYR A 543 21.25 -10.67 -8.31
CA TYR A 543 21.21 -9.33 -8.90
C TYR A 543 22.52 -8.58 -8.60
N GLU A 544 23.28 -8.26 -9.64
CA GLU A 544 24.60 -7.61 -9.54
C GLU A 544 24.51 -6.27 -8.79
N GLN A 545 23.49 -5.47 -9.09
CA GLN A 545 23.25 -4.19 -8.42
C GLN A 545 23.07 -4.35 -6.90
N ALA A 546 22.40 -5.41 -6.45
CA ALA A 546 22.23 -5.68 -5.03
C ALA A 546 23.53 -6.15 -4.36
N GLN A 547 24.36 -6.90 -5.09
CA GLN A 547 25.70 -7.29 -4.63
C GLN A 547 26.61 -6.07 -4.48
N GLU A 548 26.62 -5.16 -5.47
CA GLU A 548 27.33 -3.88 -5.39
C GLU A 548 26.82 -3.00 -4.24
N CYS A 549 25.51 -2.98 -3.98
CA CYS A 549 24.93 -2.29 -2.84
C CYS A 549 25.39 -2.90 -1.51
N ALA A 550 25.44 -4.23 -1.41
CA ALA A 550 25.91 -4.95 -0.24
C ALA A 550 27.39 -4.65 0.05
N GLU A 551 28.25 -4.70 -0.96
CA GLU A 551 29.68 -4.39 -0.86
C GLU A 551 29.92 -2.95 -0.40
N ARG A 552 29.26 -1.98 -1.06
CA ARG A 552 29.35 -0.54 -0.74
C ARG A 552 28.90 -0.21 0.69
N ASN A 553 27.95 -0.98 1.22
CA ASN A 553 27.46 -0.82 2.59
C ASN A 553 28.10 -1.81 3.59
N HIS A 554 29.11 -2.58 3.17
CA HIS A 554 29.82 -3.55 4.00
C HIS A 554 28.89 -4.54 4.72
N LEU A 555 27.86 -5.03 4.04
CA LEU A 555 26.98 -6.05 4.59
C LEU A 555 27.75 -7.36 4.76
N ASN A 556 27.59 -8.01 5.92
CA ASN A 556 28.14 -9.33 6.16
C ASN A 556 27.18 -10.39 5.61
N LEU A 557 27.38 -10.81 4.35
CA LEU A 557 26.62 -11.85 3.68
C LEU A 557 27.50 -13.10 3.55
N PRO A 558 27.38 -14.12 4.44
CA PRO A 558 28.41 -15.16 4.59
C PRO A 558 28.75 -16.02 3.36
N MET A 559 27.88 -16.01 2.35
CA MET A 559 28.02 -16.78 1.12
C MET A 559 28.44 -15.93 -0.10
N LEU A 560 28.59 -14.61 0.08
CA LEU A 560 28.94 -13.63 -0.97
C LEU A 560 30.25 -12.91 -0.65
#